data_AF-F0YEI8-F1
#
_entry.id   AF-F0YEI8-F1
#
_cell.length_a   1.000
_cell.length_b   1.000
_cell.length_c   1.000
_cell.angle_alpha   90.00
_cell.angle_beta   90.00
_cell.angle_gamma   90.00
#
_symmetry.space_group_name_H-M   'P 1'
#
loop_
_entity.id
_entity.type
_entity.pdbx_description
1 polymer ?
#
loop_
_entity_poly.entity_id
_entity_poly.type
_entity_poly.pdbx_seq_one_letter_code
_entity_poly.pdbx_strand_id
1 'polypeptide(L)'
;GVDLTPSYVVEEDCAAFHAALKRTCDAHGASYADMKKTCDDYFYLPARREHRGVGGVFFDDLDAPWAGDFAVELMRCALADDGPYMPVAARRRGEAWSEAEKQWSYLRRGRYVEFNLLYDRGVKFGLSPESVERVLVSSPPLAAWGWRKEPAAGTPEAACLAVLREPRAWVSL
;
A
#
# COMPACT_ATOMS: atom_id res chain seq x y z
N GLY A 1 2.40 10.63 0.44
CA GLY A 1 2.80 9.44 1.23
C GLY A 1 3.27 8.31 0.31
N VAL A 2 3.63 7.17 0.90
CA VAL A 2 4.14 5.96 0.24
C VAL A 2 3.59 4.75 0.99
N ASP A 3 2.95 3.80 0.30
CA ASP A 3 2.36 2.59 0.89
C ASP A 3 2.64 1.33 0.05
N LEU A 4 2.53 0.15 0.67
CA LEU A 4 2.74 -1.14 0.03
C LEU A 4 1.46 -1.98 0.02
N THR A 5 1.07 -2.48 -1.16
CA THR A 5 -0.11 -3.33 -1.35
C THR A 5 0.27 -4.72 -1.89
N PRO A 6 0.66 -5.67 -1.02
CA PRO A 6 1.04 -7.01 -1.46
C PRO A 6 -0.18 -7.92 -1.72
N SER A 7 -0.05 -8.85 -2.67
CA SER A 7 -1.02 -9.95 -2.83
C SER A 7 -0.82 -11.05 -1.78
N TYR A 8 0.42 -11.23 -1.33
CA TYR A 8 0.83 -12.12 -0.25
C TYR A 8 1.76 -11.36 0.69
N VAL A 9 1.47 -11.42 1.99
CA VAL A 9 2.31 -10.79 3.00
C VAL A 9 3.56 -11.63 3.21
N VAL A 10 4.72 -11.03 2.96
CA VAL A 10 6.02 -11.57 3.38
C VAL A 10 6.59 -10.66 4.45
N GLU A 11 6.76 -11.18 5.66
CA GLU A 11 7.03 -10.36 6.84
C GLU A 11 8.34 -9.58 6.72
N GLU A 12 9.40 -10.22 6.21
CA GLU A 12 10.71 -9.61 6.00
C GLU A 12 10.64 -8.42 5.04
N ASP A 13 9.85 -8.52 3.97
CA ASP A 13 9.70 -7.44 2.99
C ASP A 13 8.93 -6.26 3.59
N CYS A 14 7.86 -6.56 4.34
CA CYS A 14 7.09 -5.52 5.01
C CYS A 14 7.94 -4.81 6.06
N ALA A 15 8.71 -5.55 6.87
CA ALA A 15 9.62 -4.97 7.85
C ALA A 15 10.70 -4.10 7.18
N ALA A 16 11.33 -4.59 6.10
CA ALA A 16 12.35 -3.83 5.37
C ALA A 16 11.78 -2.55 4.73
N PHE A 17 10.61 -2.63 4.11
CA PHE A 17 9.89 -1.49 3.53
C PHE A 17 9.59 -0.43 4.59
N HIS A 18 8.99 -0.85 5.71
CA HIS A 18 8.64 0.05 6.81
C HIS A 18 9.88 0.63 7.52
N ALA A 19 10.98 -0.12 7.63
CA ALA A 19 12.24 0.35 8.20
C ALA A 19 12.89 1.45 7.35
N ALA A 20 12.83 1.34 6.02
CA ALA A 20 13.32 2.37 5.12
C ALA A 20 12.52 3.67 5.28
N LEU A 21 11.19 3.59 5.29
CA LEU A 21 10.33 4.75 5.53
C LEU A 21 10.58 5.39 6.91
N LYS A 22 10.74 4.57 7.96
CA LYS A 22 11.04 5.07 9.30
C LYS A 22 12.36 5.85 9.35
N ARG A 23 13.43 5.36 8.70
CA ARG A 23 14.71 6.08 8.63
C ARG A 23 14.54 7.48 8.01
N THR A 24 13.75 7.60 6.95
CA THR A 24 13.47 8.90 6.32
C THR A 24 12.71 9.83 7.26
N CYS A 25 11.69 9.32 7.96
CA CYS A 25 10.96 10.08 8.98
C CYS A 25 11.89 10.56 10.11
N ASP A 26 12.67 9.65 10.70
CA ASP A 26 13.59 9.94 11.80
C ASP A 26 14.62 11.01 11.40
N ALA A 27 15.13 10.98 10.17
CA ALA A 27 16.11 11.94 9.67
C ALA A 27 15.57 13.37 9.50
N HIS A 28 14.24 13.55 9.43
CA HIS A 28 13.59 14.85 9.21
C HIS A 28 12.74 15.31 10.40
N GLY A 29 12.82 14.61 11.53
CA GLY A 29 12.01 14.92 12.72
C GLY A 29 10.51 14.66 12.52
N ALA A 30 10.13 13.87 11.52
CA ALA A 30 8.75 13.47 11.29
C ALA A 30 8.41 12.25 12.15
N SER A 31 7.23 12.25 12.78
CA SER A 31 6.76 11.11 13.59
C SER A 31 6.33 9.95 12.70
N TYR A 32 7.17 8.92 12.58
CA TYR A 32 6.81 7.71 11.83
C TYR A 32 5.52 7.05 12.36
N ALA A 33 5.34 7.03 13.69
CA ALA A 33 4.17 6.43 14.32
C ALA A 33 2.86 7.12 13.87
N ASP A 34 2.83 8.45 13.85
CA ASP A 34 1.66 9.22 13.42
C ASP A 34 1.42 9.05 11.92
N MET A 35 2.48 9.10 11.12
CA MET A 35 2.43 8.93 9.67
C MET A 35 1.93 7.54 9.26
N LYS A 36 2.36 6.50 9.98
CA LYS A 36 1.91 5.12 9.78
C LYS A 36 0.47 4.96 10.18
N LYS A 37 0.09 5.47 11.35
CA LYS A 37 -1.31 5.43 11.81
C LYS A 37 -2.23 6.11 10.80
N THR A 38 -1.83 7.28 10.31
CA THR A 38 -2.59 8.02 9.29
C THR A 38 -2.69 7.22 7.99
N CYS A 39 -1.65 6.49 7.61
CA CYS A 39 -1.65 5.60 6.46
C CYS A 39 -2.66 4.45 6.61
N ASP A 40 -2.65 3.77 7.76
CA ASP A 40 -3.61 2.69 8.04
C ASP A 40 -5.05 3.23 8.02
N ASP A 41 -5.31 4.36 8.70
CA ASP A 41 -6.63 4.96 8.76
C ASP A 41 -7.13 5.41 7.37
N TYR A 42 -6.26 5.94 6.51
CA TYR A 42 -6.63 6.43 5.19
C TYR A 42 -6.93 5.29 4.21
N PHE A 43 -6.11 4.24 4.19
CA PHE A 43 -6.22 3.15 3.21
C PHE A 43 -7.11 1.99 3.67
N TYR A 44 -8.15 2.28 4.44
CA TYR A 44 -9.16 1.31 4.89
C TYR A 44 -10.35 1.24 3.93
N LEU A 45 -10.87 0.04 3.67
CA LEU A 45 -12.06 -0.21 2.85
C LEU A 45 -13.25 -0.62 3.75
N PRO A 46 -14.14 0.32 4.14
CA PRO A 46 -15.24 0.01 5.07
C PRO A 46 -16.15 -1.14 4.62
N ALA A 47 -16.48 -1.22 3.33
CA ALA A 47 -17.36 -2.26 2.80
C ALA A 47 -16.73 -3.67 2.83
N ARG A 48 -15.40 -3.76 2.95
CA ARG A 48 -14.65 -5.02 2.98
C ARG A 48 -14.08 -5.33 4.36
N ARG A 49 -14.06 -4.33 5.25
CA ARG A 49 -13.48 -4.42 6.60
C ARG A 49 -12.01 -4.87 6.56
N GLU A 50 -11.26 -4.36 5.59
CA GLU A 50 -9.84 -4.65 5.40
C GLU A 50 -9.13 -3.40 4.90
N HIS A 51 -7.82 -3.35 5.10
CA HIS A 51 -6.92 -2.34 4.57
C HIS A 51 -6.51 -2.73 3.15
N ARG A 52 -6.24 -1.73 2.32
CA ARG A 52 -5.81 -1.93 0.93
C ARG A 52 -4.53 -2.76 0.87
N GLY A 53 -3.60 -2.47 1.79
CA GLY A 53 -2.28 -3.07 1.88
C GLY A 53 -1.76 -3.07 3.32
N VAL A 54 -0.43 -3.17 3.46
CA VAL A 54 0.25 -3.25 4.77
C VAL A 54 0.62 -1.88 5.35
N GLY A 55 0.16 -0.80 4.71
CA GLY A 55 0.40 0.57 5.12
C GLY A 55 1.73 1.12 4.62
N GLY A 56 2.26 2.10 5.34
CA GLY A 56 3.45 2.85 4.98
C GLY A 56 3.47 4.19 5.71
N VAL A 57 3.71 5.27 4.99
CA VAL A 57 3.69 6.66 5.50
C VAL A 57 2.68 7.45 4.70
N PHE A 58 1.70 8.05 5.38
CA PHE A 58 0.76 8.96 4.76
C PHE A 58 0.61 10.22 5.60
N PHE A 59 0.36 11.33 4.92
CA PHE A 59 0.07 12.61 5.51
C PHE A 59 -0.75 13.44 4.53
N ASP A 60 -1.58 14.30 5.11
CA ASP A 60 -2.31 15.36 4.43
C ASP A 60 -2.11 16.63 5.26
N ASP A 61 -2.00 17.79 4.62
CA ASP A 61 -1.90 19.09 5.30
C ASP A 61 -0.81 19.19 6.40
N LEU A 62 0.44 18.75 6.12
CA LEU A 62 1.55 18.94 7.07
C LEU A 62 1.93 20.42 7.18
N ASP A 63 1.47 21.06 8.26
CA ASP A 63 1.82 22.45 8.60
C ASP A 63 3.05 22.48 9.52
N ALA A 64 4.22 22.21 8.95
CA ALA A 64 5.50 22.30 9.65
C ALA A 64 6.61 22.83 8.73
N PRO A 65 7.60 23.60 9.25
CA PRO A 65 8.70 24.11 8.42
C PRO A 65 9.50 23.04 7.68
N TRP A 66 9.59 21.83 8.24
CA TRP A 66 10.30 20.69 7.66
C TRP A 66 9.48 19.89 6.63
N ALA A 67 8.17 20.16 6.51
CA ALA A 67 7.23 19.32 5.75
C ALA A 67 7.57 19.23 4.25
N GLY A 68 7.98 20.35 3.65
CA GLY A 68 8.35 20.41 2.23
C GLY A 68 9.58 19.55 1.92
N ASP A 69 10.65 19.73 2.69
CA ASP A 69 11.89 18.96 2.52
C ASP A 69 11.66 17.47 2.79
N PHE A 70 10.89 17.14 3.83
CA PHE A 70 10.49 15.77 4.12
C PHE A 70 9.71 15.14 2.97
N ALA A 71 8.74 15.84 2.37
CA ALA A 71 7.96 15.32 1.26
C ALA A 71 8.85 15.01 0.04
N VAL A 72 9.80 15.90 -0.28
CA VAL A 72 10.77 15.68 -1.36
C VAL A 72 11.67 14.48 -1.06
N GLU A 73 12.21 14.39 0.15
CA GLU A 73 13.10 13.29 0.52
C GLU A 73 12.37 11.96 0.61
N LEU A 74 11.11 11.94 1.06
CA LEU A 74 10.28 10.75 1.03
C LEU A 74 10.08 10.23 -0.40
N MET A 75 9.84 11.12 -1.37
CA MET A 75 9.72 10.71 -2.78
C MET A 75 11.06 10.24 -3.35
N ARG A 76 12.17 10.90 -3.00
CA ARG A 76 13.51 10.45 -3.38
C ARG A 76 13.80 9.05 -2.84
N CYS A 77 13.53 8.83 -1.56
CA CYS A 77 13.66 7.52 -0.92
C CYS A 77 12.79 6.47 -1.62
N ALA A 78 11.52 6.76 -1.91
CA ALA A 78 10.59 5.83 -2.56
C ALA A 78 11.06 5.37 -3.95
N LEU A 79 11.75 6.24 -4.69
CA LEU A 79 12.19 6.01 -6.07
C LEU A 79 13.64 5.53 -6.18
N ALA A 80 14.39 5.48 -5.08
CA ALA A 80 15.79 5.05 -5.08
C ALA A 80 15.94 3.53 -5.29
N ASP A 81 17.05 3.12 -5.91
CA ASP A 81 17.38 1.69 -6.14
C ASP A 81 17.56 0.90 -4.83
N ASP A 82 18.05 1.57 -3.79
CA ASP A 82 18.16 1.07 -2.42
C ASP A 82 17.00 1.52 -1.52
N GLY A 83 15.97 2.12 -2.13
CA GLY A 83 14.73 2.56 -1.49
C GLY A 83 13.89 1.41 -0.93
N PRO A 84 12.68 1.70 -0.43
CA PRO A 84 11.85 0.71 0.26
C PRO A 84 11.30 -0.38 -0.69
N TYR A 85 11.09 -0.06 -1.98
CA TYR A 85 10.40 -0.95 -2.93
C TYR A 85 11.34 -1.77 -3.82
N MET A 86 12.40 -1.16 -4.35
CA MET A 86 13.27 -1.81 -5.34
C MET A 86 13.93 -3.11 -4.86
N PRO A 87 14.43 -3.22 -3.61
CA PRO A 87 14.95 -4.48 -3.06
C PRO A 87 13.88 -5.57 -2.94
N VAL A 88 12.64 -5.21 -2.60
CA VAL A 88 11.51 -6.15 -2.55
C VAL A 88 11.21 -6.67 -3.96
N ALA A 89 11.05 -5.76 -4.92
CA ALA A 89 10.80 -6.12 -6.31
C ALA A 89 11.91 -7.00 -6.89
N ALA A 90 13.18 -6.67 -6.63
CA ALA A 90 14.34 -7.45 -7.09
C ALA A 90 14.34 -8.88 -6.55
N ARG A 91 13.97 -9.08 -5.27
CA ARG A 91 13.89 -10.40 -4.64
C ARG A 91 12.75 -11.26 -5.20
N ARG A 92 11.59 -10.64 -5.43
CA ARG A 92 10.35 -11.36 -5.79
C ARG A 92 10.12 -11.53 -7.29
N ARG A 93 10.76 -10.72 -8.16
CA ARG A 93 10.48 -10.71 -9.61
C ARG A 93 10.65 -12.05 -10.33
N GLY A 94 11.50 -12.93 -9.81
CA GLY A 94 11.82 -14.23 -10.42
C GLY A 94 11.06 -15.40 -9.83
N GLU A 95 10.22 -15.17 -8.83
CA GLU A 95 9.47 -16.23 -8.16
C GLU A 95 8.40 -16.79 -9.12
N ALA A 96 8.33 -18.12 -9.20
CA ALA A 96 7.28 -18.80 -9.94
C ALA A 96 5.95 -18.65 -9.20
N TRP A 97 4.87 -18.53 -9.96
CA TRP A 97 3.51 -18.48 -9.45
C TRP A 97 2.62 -19.45 -10.22
N SER A 98 1.67 -20.02 -9.52
CA SER A 98 0.58 -20.83 -10.04
C SER A 98 -0.53 -19.96 -10.60
N GLU A 99 -1.40 -20.56 -11.41
CA GLU A 99 -2.59 -19.86 -11.91
C GLU A 99 -3.52 -19.44 -10.76
N ALA A 100 -3.60 -20.24 -9.69
CA ALA A 100 -4.39 -19.88 -8.50
C ALA A 100 -3.87 -18.60 -7.83
N GLU A 101 -2.55 -18.47 -7.67
CA GLU A 101 -1.94 -17.28 -7.07
C GLU A 101 -2.12 -16.03 -7.94
N LYS A 102 -2.09 -16.21 -9.26
CA LYS A 102 -2.40 -15.12 -10.21
C LYS A 102 -3.85 -14.67 -10.12
N GLN A 103 -4.80 -15.60 -10.05
CA GLN A 103 -6.21 -15.26 -9.86
C GLN A 103 -6.46 -14.56 -8.52
N TRP A 104 -5.78 -14.99 -7.45
CA TRP A 104 -5.79 -14.28 -6.18
C TRP A 104 -5.28 -12.85 -6.30
N SER A 105 -4.15 -12.65 -6.99
CA SER A 105 -3.60 -11.32 -7.25
C SER A 105 -4.59 -10.41 -8.00
N TYR A 106 -5.37 -10.94 -8.94
CA TYR A 106 -6.44 -10.18 -9.61
C TYR A 106 -7.59 -9.80 -8.69
N LEU A 107 -7.95 -10.65 -7.73
CA LEU A 107 -8.94 -10.31 -6.70
C LEU A 107 -8.41 -9.20 -5.78
N ARG A 108 -7.14 -9.24 -5.38
CA ARG A 108 -6.49 -8.16 -4.59
C ARG A 108 -6.43 -6.85 -5.37
N ARG A 109 -6.12 -6.90 -6.67
CA ARG A 109 -6.21 -5.75 -7.58
C ARG A 109 -7.63 -5.19 -7.71
N GLY A 110 -8.66 -6.04 -7.65
CA GLY A 110 -10.05 -5.61 -7.57
C GLY A 110 -10.32 -4.75 -6.33
N ARG A 111 -9.73 -5.09 -5.18
CA ARG A 111 -9.80 -4.25 -3.95
C ARG A 111 -9.08 -2.92 -4.12
N TYR A 112 -7.94 -2.90 -4.81
CA TYR A 112 -7.24 -1.65 -5.13
C TYR A 112 -8.13 -0.71 -5.95
N VAL A 113 -8.80 -1.23 -6.98
CA VAL A 113 -9.77 -0.46 -7.80
C VAL A 113 -10.97 -0.01 -6.96
N GLU A 114 -11.54 -0.88 -6.12
CA GLU A 114 -12.63 -0.50 -5.21
C GLU A 114 -12.25 0.67 -4.31
N PHE A 115 -11.05 0.66 -3.73
CA PHE A 115 -10.58 1.76 -2.90
C PHE A 115 -10.47 3.06 -3.69
N ASN A 116 -9.79 3.02 -4.84
CA ASN A 116 -9.55 4.21 -5.66
C ASN A 116 -10.87 4.85 -6.11
N LEU A 117 -11.86 4.06 -6.55
CA LEU A 117 -13.12 4.60 -7.06
C LEU A 117 -14.09 5.05 -5.96
N LEU A 118 -14.08 4.40 -4.79
CA LEU A 118 -15.09 4.64 -3.75
C LEU A 118 -14.61 5.56 -2.62
N TYR A 119 -13.32 5.51 -2.27
CA TYR A 119 -12.79 6.08 -1.03
C TYR A 119 -11.65 7.06 -1.24
N ASP A 120 -10.84 6.90 -2.31
CA ASP A 120 -9.72 7.81 -2.55
C ASP A 120 -10.21 9.22 -2.89
N ARG A 121 -9.87 10.17 -2.01
CA ARG A 121 -10.22 11.59 -2.19
C ARG A 121 -9.63 12.14 -3.48
N GLY A 122 -8.40 11.76 -3.83
CA GLY A 122 -7.72 12.25 -5.03
C GLY A 122 -8.45 11.87 -6.32
N VAL A 123 -8.94 10.63 -6.40
CA VAL A 123 -9.71 10.14 -7.55
C VAL A 123 -11.10 10.76 -7.57
N LYS A 124 -11.81 10.76 -6.43
CA LYS A 124 -13.21 11.22 -6.35
C LYS A 124 -13.37 12.69 -6.71
N PHE A 125 -12.45 13.55 -6.26
CA PHE A 125 -12.47 14.98 -6.60
C PHE A 125 -11.72 15.29 -7.91
N GLY A 126 -10.80 14.42 -8.31
CA GLY A 126 -9.97 14.62 -9.50
C GLY A 126 -10.60 14.14 -10.80
N LEU A 127 -11.65 13.30 -10.78
CA LEU A 127 -12.26 12.72 -11.96
C LEU A 127 -13.18 13.71 -12.70
N SER A 128 -12.76 14.09 -13.89
CA SER A 128 -13.50 14.88 -14.88
C SER A 128 -13.26 14.29 -16.27
N PRO A 129 -14.06 14.66 -17.30
CA PRO A 129 -13.83 14.19 -18.68
C PRO A 129 -12.40 14.42 -19.20
N GLU A 130 -11.74 15.48 -18.74
CA GLU A 130 -10.39 15.87 -19.15
C GLU A 130 -9.29 15.15 -18.37
N SER A 131 -9.61 14.56 -17.22
CA SER A 131 -8.63 13.95 -16.32
C SER A 131 -8.69 12.41 -16.26
N VAL A 132 -9.64 11.79 -16.96
CA VAL A 132 -9.91 10.33 -16.93
C VAL A 132 -8.62 9.51 -17.01
N GLU A 133 -7.81 9.71 -18.05
CA GLU A 133 -6.57 8.96 -18.26
C GLU A 133 -5.57 9.16 -17.12
N ARG A 134 -5.41 10.41 -16.64
CA ARG A 134 -4.50 10.73 -15.54
C ARG A 134 -4.94 10.09 -14.23
N VAL A 135 -6.23 10.00 -13.98
CA VAL A 135 -6.78 9.41 -12.75
C VAL A 135 -6.75 7.88 -12.82
N LEU A 136 -7.12 7.31 -13.97
CA LEU A 136 -7.22 5.87 -14.15
C LEU A 136 -5.90 5.16 -14.41
N VAL A 137 -4.79 5.88 -14.70
CA VAL A 137 -3.45 5.27 -14.80
C VAL A 137 -3.04 4.52 -13.53
N SER A 138 -3.62 4.89 -12.38
CA SER A 138 -3.43 4.18 -11.11
C SER A 138 -4.08 2.79 -11.08
N SER A 139 -5.01 2.50 -12.00
CA SER A 139 -5.71 1.22 -12.06
C SER A 139 -4.82 0.13 -12.67
N PRO A 140 -4.82 -1.08 -12.11
CA PRO A 140 -4.11 -2.20 -12.70
C PRO A 140 -4.73 -2.57 -14.06
N PRO A 141 -3.93 -3.08 -15.03
CA PRO A 141 -4.43 -3.46 -16.34
C PRO A 141 -5.43 -4.61 -16.31
N LEU A 142 -5.37 -5.46 -15.27
CA LEU A 142 -6.29 -6.58 -15.04
C LEU A 142 -6.64 -6.65 -13.56
N ALA A 143 -7.94 -6.76 -13.28
CA ALA A 143 -8.53 -6.99 -11.98
C ALA A 143 -9.71 -7.96 -12.11
N ALA A 144 -10.06 -8.64 -11.02
CA ALA A 144 -11.16 -9.60 -11.00
C ALA A 144 -12.06 -9.38 -9.77
N TRP A 145 -13.32 -9.79 -9.93
CA TRP A 145 -14.31 -9.86 -8.86
C TRP A 145 -14.99 -11.23 -8.90
N GLY A 146 -15.27 -11.78 -7.73
CA GLY A 146 -15.99 -13.04 -7.60
C GLY A 146 -16.96 -12.99 -6.44
N TRP A 147 -18.11 -13.64 -6.60
CA TRP A 147 -19.11 -13.74 -5.57
C TRP A 147 -18.62 -14.63 -4.42
N ARG A 148 -18.62 -14.10 -3.19
CA ARG A 148 -18.23 -14.80 -1.94
C ARG A 148 -16.91 -15.59 -2.06
N LYS A 149 -15.93 -15.03 -2.76
CA LYS A 149 -14.58 -15.59 -2.86
C LYS A 149 -13.80 -15.26 -1.59
N GLU A 150 -13.85 -16.16 -0.62
CA GLU A 150 -12.97 -16.16 0.55
C GLU A 150 -11.91 -17.26 0.39
N PRO A 151 -10.65 -17.02 0.79
CA PRO A 151 -9.62 -18.04 0.78
C PRO A 151 -9.89 -19.11 1.84
N ALA A 152 -9.42 -20.34 1.60
CA ALA A 152 -9.53 -21.41 2.57
C ALA A 152 -8.66 -21.13 3.81
N ALA A 153 -9.09 -21.60 4.98
CA ALA A 153 -8.28 -21.47 6.19
C ALA A 153 -6.92 -22.19 6.02
N GLY A 154 -5.86 -21.61 6.59
CA GLY A 154 -4.51 -22.17 6.54
C GLY A 154 -3.74 -21.91 5.24
N THR A 155 -4.31 -21.17 4.27
CA THR A 155 -3.59 -20.79 3.05
C THR A 155 -2.86 -19.44 3.20
N PRO A 156 -1.84 -19.17 2.37
CA PRO A 156 -1.15 -17.88 2.36
C PRO A 156 -2.08 -16.69 2.09
N GLU A 157 -3.14 -16.87 1.29
CA GLU A 157 -4.17 -15.86 1.01
C GLU A 157 -4.95 -15.50 2.27
N ALA A 158 -5.34 -16.51 3.07
CA ALA A 158 -6.05 -16.30 4.33
C ALA A 158 -5.15 -15.60 5.37
N ALA A 159 -3.87 -15.98 5.44
CA ALA A 159 -2.89 -15.31 6.29
C ALA A 159 -2.68 -13.83 5.88
N CYS A 160 -2.59 -13.56 4.58
CA CYS A 160 -2.53 -12.21 4.03
C CYS A 160 -3.77 -11.39 4.45
N LEU A 161 -4.99 -11.92 4.22
CA LEU A 161 -6.22 -11.22 4.62
C LEU A 161 -6.29 -10.94 6.13
N ALA A 162 -5.81 -11.85 6.98
CA ALA A 162 -5.80 -11.61 8.43
C ALA A 162 -5.00 -10.36 8.79
N VAL A 163 -3.80 -10.20 8.20
CA VAL A 163 -2.96 -9.00 8.38
C VAL A 163 -3.63 -7.75 7.82
N LEU A 164 -4.33 -7.85 6.69
CA LEU A 164 -5.02 -6.71 6.10
C LEU A 164 -6.27 -6.31 6.89
N ARG A 165 -6.90 -7.24 7.62
CA ARG A 165 -8.04 -6.93 8.52
C ARG A 165 -7.56 -6.27 9.81
N GLU A 166 -6.38 -6.63 10.29
CA GLU A 166 -5.79 -6.15 11.55
C GLU A 166 -4.36 -5.63 11.33
N PRO A 167 -4.19 -4.32 11.06
CA PRO A 167 -2.87 -3.72 10.90
C PRO A 167 -1.99 -3.96 12.12
N ARG A 168 -0.70 -4.20 11.88
CA ARG A 168 0.29 -4.41 12.93
C ARG A 168 1.48 -3.48 12.78
N ALA A 169 2.34 -3.45 13.79
CA ALA A 169 3.64 -2.80 13.71
C ALA A 169 4.62 -3.70 12.95
N TRP A 170 5.34 -3.12 11.97
CA TRP A 170 6.35 -3.83 11.18
C TRP A 170 7.78 -3.53 11.64
N VAL A 171 7.94 -2.45 12.39
CA VAL A 171 9.17 -1.98 13.02
C VAL A 171 8.83 -1.44 14.41
N SER A 172 9.82 -1.28 15.28
CA SER A 172 9.63 -0.59 16.56
C SER A 172 9.11 0.82 16.31
N LEU A 173 7.96 1.14 16.91
CA LEU A 173 7.33 2.46 16.85
C LEU A 173 8.08 3.45 17.75
#